data_AF-A0A9P5A5X7-F1
#
_entry.id   AF-A0A9P5A5X7-F1
#
_cell.length_a   1.000
_cell.length_b   1.000
_cell.length_c   1.000
_cell.angle_alpha   90.00
_cell.angle_beta   90.00
_cell.angle_gamma   90.00
#
_symmetry.space_group_name_H-M   'P 1'
#
loop_
_entity.id
_entity.type
_entity.pdbx_description
1 polymer ?
#
loop_
_entity_poly.entity_id
_entity_poly.type
_entity_poly.pdbx_seq_one_letter_code
_entity_poly.pdbx_strand_id
1 'polypeptide(L)'
;MRSTFVSFLARVALAAKPLAQKPQMGWNSWNSFKLNVSDELIRSTADAFVDTGLAKLGYEYVLIDDGWQGDKRDGVGKLAANHTRFPDGIPATASYVHAKGLKLGI
;
A
#
# COMPACT_ATOMS: atom_id res chain seq x y z
N MET A 1 -0.19 39.38 43.08
CA MET A 1 -0.85 38.07 42.85
C MET A 1 -0.57 37.66 41.40
N ARG A 2 0.25 36.63 41.16
CA ARG A 2 0.50 36.09 39.81
C ARG A 2 -0.38 34.85 39.67
N SER A 3 -1.39 34.92 38.80
CA SER A 3 -2.23 33.79 38.45
C SER A 3 -1.59 33.05 37.28
N THR A 4 -1.15 31.82 37.52
CA THR A 4 -0.61 30.93 36.49
C THR A 4 -1.76 30.07 35.97
N PHE A 5 -2.21 30.32 34.73
CA PHE A 5 -3.13 29.43 34.04
C PHE A 5 -2.33 28.26 33.44
N VAL A 6 -2.61 27.05 33.91
CA VAL A 6 -2.09 25.81 33.30
C VAL A 6 -3.11 25.34 32.26
N SER A 7 -2.78 25.49 30.98
CA SER A 7 -3.57 24.94 29.88
C SER A 7 -3.29 23.44 29.74
N PHE A 8 -4.29 22.61 30.04
CA PHE A 8 -4.26 21.18 29.71
C PHE A 8 -4.65 20.98 28.24
N LEU A 9 -3.66 20.71 27.38
CA LEU A 9 -3.90 20.16 26.05
C LEU A 9 -4.29 18.69 26.20
N ALA A 10 -5.59 18.38 26.06
CA ALA A 10 -6.04 17.00 25.94
C ALA A 10 -5.54 16.43 24.60
N ARG A 11 -4.63 15.45 24.66
CA ARG A 11 -4.28 14.63 23.49
C ARG A 11 -5.45 13.70 23.20
N VAL A 12 -6.24 14.00 22.18
CA VAL A 12 -7.17 13.03 21.59
C VAL A 12 -6.32 11.98 20.88
N ALA A 13 -6.12 10.83 21.50
CA ALA A 13 -5.57 9.68 20.82
C ALA A 13 -6.63 9.17 19.83
N LEU A 14 -6.38 9.32 18.53
CA LEU A 14 -7.20 8.68 17.51
C LEU A 14 -7.03 7.17 17.68
N ALA A 15 -8.05 6.49 18.20
CA ALA A 15 -8.01 5.04 18.32
C ALA A 15 -7.87 4.43 16.92
N ALA A 16 -6.78 3.72 16.67
CA ALA A 16 -6.58 3.00 15.42
C ALA A 16 -7.72 1.99 15.25
N LYS A 17 -8.31 1.93 14.04
CA LYS A 17 -9.30 0.89 13.74
C LYS A 17 -8.62 -0.47 13.88
N PRO A 18 -9.18 -1.43 14.64
CA PRO A 18 -8.63 -2.77 14.74
C PRO A 18 -8.54 -3.40 13.34
N LEU A 19 -7.36 -3.86 12.96
CA LEU A 19 -7.10 -4.54 11.70
C LEU A 19 -7.52 -6.02 11.78
N ALA A 20 -7.81 -6.63 10.63
CA ALA A 20 -8.05 -8.08 10.50
C ALA A 20 -9.16 -8.64 11.41
N GLN A 21 -10.22 -7.86 11.68
CA GLN A 21 -11.42 -8.38 12.38
C GLN A 21 -12.18 -9.44 11.57
N LYS A 22 -11.93 -9.51 10.26
CA LYS A 22 -12.36 -10.55 9.33
C LYS A 22 -11.17 -10.91 8.42
N PRO A 23 -11.16 -12.10 7.79
CA PRO A 23 -10.15 -12.41 6.78
C PRO A 23 -10.08 -11.32 5.72
N GLN A 24 -8.87 -10.88 5.40
CA GLN A 24 -8.64 -9.90 4.34
C GLN A 24 -9.02 -10.46 2.98
N MET A 25 -9.53 -9.60 2.11
CA MET A 25 -9.93 -9.96 0.75
C MET A 25 -9.17 -9.10 -0.25
N GLY A 26 -8.65 -9.72 -1.29
CA GLY A 26 -7.81 -9.06 -2.26
C GLY A 26 -7.32 -9.99 -3.36
N TRP A 27 -6.27 -9.55 -4.04
CA TRP A 27 -5.59 -10.29 -5.09
C TRP A 27 -4.08 -10.23 -4.87
N ASN A 28 -3.39 -11.28 -5.31
CA ASN A 28 -1.94 -11.38 -5.27
C ASN A 28 -1.41 -11.74 -6.66
N SER A 29 -0.32 -11.09 -7.07
CA SER A 29 0.25 -11.22 -8.41
C SER A 29 0.78 -12.61 -8.77
N TRP A 30 1.15 -13.43 -7.78
CA TRP A 30 1.93 -14.64 -7.98
C TRP A 30 1.28 -15.67 -8.89
N ASN A 31 0.00 -15.96 -8.68
CA ASN A 31 -0.67 -17.04 -9.40
C ASN A 31 -0.76 -16.77 -10.90
N SER A 32 -0.90 -15.51 -11.29
CA SER A 32 -1.05 -15.09 -12.69
C SER A 32 0.26 -14.69 -13.34
N PHE A 33 1.16 -14.01 -12.61
CA PHE A 33 2.29 -13.32 -13.22
C PHE A 33 3.67 -13.77 -12.72
N LYS A 34 3.73 -14.53 -11.61
CA LYS A 34 5.00 -14.94 -11.00
C LYS A 34 5.91 -13.72 -10.81
N LEU A 35 7.15 -13.77 -11.29
CA LEU A 35 8.13 -12.69 -11.21
C LEU A 35 7.87 -11.54 -12.20
N ASN A 36 6.89 -11.63 -13.10
CA ASN A 36 6.64 -10.61 -14.12
C ASN A 36 5.68 -9.51 -13.60
N VAL A 37 6.15 -8.75 -12.61
CA VAL A 37 5.39 -7.66 -11.98
C VAL A 37 5.99 -6.30 -12.32
N SER A 38 5.14 -5.29 -12.51
CA SER A 38 5.52 -3.91 -12.82
C SER A 38 4.54 -2.91 -12.22
N ASP A 39 4.94 -1.64 -12.13
CA ASP A 39 4.06 -0.53 -11.70
C ASP A 39 2.79 -0.47 -12.55
N GLU A 40 2.92 -0.57 -13.88
CA GLU A 40 1.79 -0.58 -14.81
C GLU A 40 0.80 -1.73 -14.53
N LEU A 41 1.32 -2.94 -14.30
CA LEU A 41 0.48 -4.10 -13.97
C LEU A 41 -0.32 -3.86 -12.69
N ILE A 42 0.32 -3.32 -11.64
CA ILE A 42 -0.33 -3.09 -10.36
C ILE A 42 -1.38 -1.98 -10.46
N ARG A 43 -1.09 -0.90 -11.20
CA ARG A 43 -2.05 0.18 -11.45
C ARG A 43 -3.27 -0.30 -12.25
N SER A 44 -3.04 -1.02 -13.34
CA SER A 44 -4.13 -1.58 -14.15
C SER A 44 -4.98 -2.59 -13.36
N THR A 45 -4.37 -3.36 -12.45
CA THR A 45 -5.11 -4.26 -11.55
C THR A 45 -5.95 -3.48 -10.54
N ALA A 46 -5.41 -2.39 -9.98
CA ALA A 46 -6.16 -1.49 -9.09
C ALA A 46 -7.35 -0.83 -9.81
N ASP A 47 -7.18 -0.43 -11.07
CA ASP A 47 -8.28 0.08 -11.90
C ASP A 47 -9.35 -0.99 -12.13
N ALA A 48 -8.94 -2.21 -12.49
CA ALA A 48 -9.86 -3.33 -12.67
C ALA A 48 -10.66 -3.66 -11.40
N PHE A 49 -10.06 -3.54 -10.21
CA PHE A 49 -10.76 -3.72 -8.92
C PHE A 49 -11.94 -2.76 -8.76
N VAL A 50 -11.76 -1.50 -9.17
CA VAL A 50 -12.80 -0.46 -9.10
C VAL A 50 -13.84 -0.67 -10.19
N ASP A 51 -13.40 -0.83 -11.44
CA ASP A 51 -14.24 -0.87 -12.63
C ASP A 51 -15.15 -2.11 -12.65
N THR A 52 -14.64 -3.26 -12.20
CA THR A 52 -15.43 -4.50 -12.10
C THR A 52 -16.34 -4.55 -10.88
N GLY A 53 -16.16 -3.63 -9.93
CA GLY A 53 -16.91 -3.58 -8.68
C GLY A 53 -16.42 -4.53 -7.58
N LEU A 54 -15.30 -5.24 -7.76
CA LEU A 54 -14.69 -6.08 -6.72
C LEU A 54 -14.37 -5.29 -5.44
N ALA A 55 -13.92 -4.04 -5.60
CA ALA A 55 -13.68 -3.14 -4.47
C ALA A 55 -14.95 -2.92 -3.62
N LYS A 56 -16.12 -2.80 -4.27
CA LYS A 56 -17.41 -2.64 -3.58
C LYS A 56 -17.86 -3.91 -2.83
N LEU A 57 -17.34 -5.07 -3.24
CA LEU A 57 -17.57 -6.37 -2.58
C LEU A 57 -16.59 -6.64 -1.42
N GLY A 58 -15.66 -5.72 -1.16
CA GLY A 58 -14.70 -5.81 -0.05
C GLY A 58 -13.32 -6.34 -0.43
N TYR A 59 -13.05 -6.63 -1.71
CA TYR A 59 -11.69 -6.92 -2.17
C TYR A 59 -10.90 -5.61 -2.23
N GLU A 60 -10.12 -5.33 -1.19
CA GLU A 60 -9.48 -4.03 -1.01
C GLU A 60 -7.95 -4.11 -1.05
N TYR A 61 -7.35 -5.30 -1.03
CA TYR A 61 -5.90 -5.48 -1.05
C TYR A 61 -5.38 -5.87 -2.45
N VAL A 62 -4.50 -5.06 -3.02
CA VAL A 62 -3.69 -5.40 -4.20
C VAL A 62 -2.29 -5.74 -3.70
N LEU A 63 -1.90 -7.02 -3.79
CA LEU A 63 -0.65 -7.53 -3.23
C LEU A 63 0.39 -7.75 -4.34
N ILE A 64 1.53 -7.08 -4.21
CA ILE A 64 2.72 -7.35 -5.00
C ILE A 64 3.46 -8.50 -4.32
N ASP A 65 3.54 -9.64 -4.98
CA ASP A 65 4.34 -10.78 -4.51
C ASP A 65 5.82 -10.60 -4.95
N ASP A 66 6.58 -11.67 -5.09
CA ASP A 66 7.99 -11.60 -5.46
C ASP A 66 8.24 -10.98 -6.87
N GLY A 67 9.43 -10.42 -7.06
CA GLY A 67 9.89 -9.82 -8.32
C GLY A 67 9.83 -8.29 -8.39
N TRP A 68 9.50 -7.61 -7.28
CA TRP A 68 9.45 -6.15 -7.23
C TRP A 68 10.81 -5.49 -6.95
N GLN A 69 11.66 -6.20 -6.20
CA GLN A 69 12.96 -5.73 -5.74
C GLN A 69 14.00 -5.73 -6.86
N GLY A 70 14.96 -4.82 -6.77
CA GLY A 70 16.17 -4.86 -7.58
C GLY A 70 17.16 -5.90 -7.07
N ASP A 71 18.12 -6.28 -7.91
CA ASP A 71 19.15 -7.28 -7.58
C ASP A 71 20.09 -6.85 -6.44
N LYS A 72 20.11 -5.55 -6.14
CA LYS A 72 20.97 -4.95 -5.13
C LYS A 72 20.18 -4.07 -4.18
N ARG A 73 20.63 -4.02 -2.94
CA ARG A 73 20.23 -3.03 -1.95
C ARG A 73 20.75 -1.65 -2.35
N ASP A 74 20.14 -0.60 -1.81
CA ASP A 74 20.64 0.76 -1.98
C ASP A 74 21.97 0.98 -1.25
N GLY A 75 22.55 2.17 -1.41
CA GLY A 75 23.85 2.53 -0.82
C GLY A 75 23.89 2.53 0.72
N VAL A 76 22.74 2.41 1.39
CA VAL A 76 22.62 2.32 2.85
C VAL A 76 22.08 0.95 3.31
N GLY A 77 22.03 -0.03 2.41
CA GLY A 77 21.66 -1.42 2.72
C GLY A 77 20.15 -1.69 2.79
N LYS A 78 19.29 -0.76 2.37
CA LYS A 78 17.84 -1.00 2.30
C LYS A 78 17.46 -1.72 1.01
N LEU A 79 16.32 -2.41 1.03
CA LEU A 79 15.74 -2.96 -0.21
C LEU A 79 15.38 -1.80 -1.14
N ALA A 80 15.72 -1.96 -2.41
CA ALA A 80 15.37 -1.02 -3.47
C ALA A 80 14.47 -1.71 -4.49
N ALA A 81 13.53 -0.98 -5.08
CA ALA A 81 12.70 -1.52 -6.15
C ALA A 81 13.53 -1.69 -7.43
N ASN A 82 13.11 -2.62 -8.29
CA ASN A 82 13.65 -2.70 -9.64
C ASN A 82 13.19 -1.47 -10.44
N HIS A 83 14.09 -0.53 -10.68
CA HIS A 83 13.77 0.74 -11.37
C HIS A 83 13.34 0.58 -12.84
N THR A 84 13.56 -0.56 -13.46
CA THR A 84 12.99 -0.83 -14.80
C THR A 84 11.50 -1.17 -14.72
N ARG A 85 11.09 -1.87 -13.66
CA ARG A 85 9.69 -2.30 -13.44
C ARG A 85 8.87 -1.28 -12.66
N PHE A 86 9.52 -0.55 -11.76
CA PHE A 86 8.96 0.45 -10.85
C PHE A 86 9.83 1.72 -10.94
N PRO A 87 9.75 2.49 -12.05
CA PRO A 87 10.63 3.63 -12.30
C PRO A 87 10.59 4.69 -11.20
N ASP A 88 9.39 4.96 -10.67
CA ASP A 88 9.16 5.91 -9.57
C ASP A 88 9.15 5.23 -8.18
N GLY A 89 9.53 3.95 -8.14
CA GLY A 89 9.54 3.11 -6.94
C GLY A 89 8.15 2.74 -6.40
N ILE A 90 8.15 1.86 -5.38
CA ILE A 90 6.92 1.38 -4.72
C ILE A 90 6.07 2.51 -4.10
N PRO A 91 6.62 3.60 -3.53
CA PRO A 91 5.80 4.66 -2.96
C PRO A 91 4.86 5.34 -3.96
N ALA A 92 5.28 5.49 -5.22
CA ALA A 92 4.44 6.05 -6.28
C ALA A 92 3.29 5.10 -6.64
N THR A 93 3.58 3.79 -6.77
CA THR A 93 2.57 2.75 -6.97
C THR A 93 1.56 2.71 -5.83
N ALA A 94 2.05 2.74 -4.58
CA ALA A 94 1.22 2.75 -3.38
C ALA A 94 0.29 3.96 -3.34
N SER A 95 0.80 5.15 -3.65
CA SER A 95 0.01 6.38 -3.69
C SER A 95 -1.13 6.28 -4.70
N TYR A 96 -0.89 5.67 -5.86
CA TYR A 96 -1.94 5.43 -6.86
C TYR A 96 -3.00 4.45 -6.36
N VAL A 97 -2.59 3.30 -5.82
CA VAL A 97 -3.50 2.29 -5.26
C VAL A 97 -4.36 2.89 -4.14
N HIS A 98 -3.76 3.69 -3.26
CA HIS A 98 -4.49 4.41 -2.20
C HIS A 98 -5.48 5.44 -2.75
N ALA A 99 -5.14 6.16 -3.82
CA ALA A 99 -6.05 7.11 -4.47
C ALA A 99 -7.30 6.43 -5.05
N LYS A 100 -7.25 5.13 -5.33
CA LYS A 100 -8.40 4.31 -5.74
C LYS A 100 -9.23 3.78 -4.56
N GLY A 101 -8.86 4.13 -3.32
CA GLY A 101 -9.50 3.62 -2.11
C GLY A 101 -9.11 2.17 -1.76
N LEU A 102 -8.06 1.64 -2.38
CA LEU A 102 -7.53 0.30 -2.14
C LEU A 102 -6.30 0.37 -1.22
N LYS A 103 -5.78 -0.80 -0.84
CA LYS A 103 -4.60 -0.99 0.01
C LYS A 103 -3.54 -1.77 -0.77
N LEU A 104 -2.28 -1.35 -0.68
CA LEU A 104 -1.15 -2.09 -1.25
C LEU A 104 -0.53 -3.01 -0.19
N GLY A 105 -0.13 -4.22 -0.58
CA GLY A 105 0.75 -5.08 0.21
C GLY A 105 1.99 -5.51 -0.57
N ILE A 106 3.08 -5.80 0.15
CA ILE A 106 4.41 -6.16 -0.35
C ILE A 106 5.21 -6.91 0.72
#